data_AF-A0A9D4HQH7-F1
#
_entry.id   AF-A0A9D4HQH7-F1
#
_cell.length_a   1.000
_cell.length_b   1.000
_cell.length_c   1.000
_cell.angle_alpha   90.00
_cell.angle_beta   90.00
_cell.angle_gamma   90.00
#
_symmetry.space_group_name_H-M   'P 1'
#
loop_
_entity.id
_entity.type
_entity.pdbx_description
1 polymer ?
#
loop_
_entity_poly.entity_id
_entity_poly.type
_entity_poly.pdbx_seq_one_letter_code
_entity_poly.pdbx_strand_id
1 'polypeptide(L)'
;MFPETYLVYRSQVKGDLKDLDVCVATTLQLADFSSALWKVVYSFVYEHAQTLTPPTTIGDMAASFCLLSLVSLPDALTSTVSVFQYFCASDKVTISVTCRFLSHLLANTALMEHVECNLENCSGFLVSVWFRCCILTPPCSELNEITRSVMNLPEVHLLLPQVGDLEEAPIRFLKAIEEHHARLESWKDKMAFQKQVTQYFSEIPKCVTPVVKAMTPADVVSNMYRVVGYIVKYCAKLLYVRQDVIIPSLIGSLVVPHSVMNPDKPLSPVFLTALRDSLHLVSLCHLGYSVMNPVEPLSPVFLAAIWDSLHLVGLCYLGYSLRNTDKPLSPVFLTAVRDSLHLYIQGLSNLSYDRDPYVQRRLKDIVTVYLPKFSLKSAVSLATAVHPVVGSLRSTFIQQPNEEAVKFRHFILQLVISQYLNVQAMKINPQHNLGFAFIHDVLQRTSSLEVKGRDLALLLRPCLEHLLLVAHSDPSISTVIGCLQATAEAYTSNREEQTMTQVQDECGQFVTTYLKYSSSGVIRVLERLAVLLPDVVIMVIQKISESLLDIERKRGVGVDQKLRSQYYQMLKLLGDRGAAEIERLQSHTGLS
;
A
#
# COMPACT_ATOMS: atom_id res chain seq x y z
N MET A 1 32.43 40.61 15.08
CA MET A 1 33.86 40.88 15.36
C MET A 1 34.38 41.86 14.32
N PHE A 2 34.03 43.16 14.45
CA PHE A 2 34.47 44.24 13.58
C PHE A 2 35.62 45.16 14.11
N PRO A 3 36.48 44.82 15.12
CA PRO A 3 37.51 45.77 15.54
C PRO A 3 38.81 45.73 14.72
N GLU A 4 39.14 44.64 14.02
CA GLU A 4 40.50 44.48 13.47
C GLU A 4 40.73 45.20 12.13
N THR A 5 39.69 45.39 11.30
CA THR A 5 39.81 46.14 10.05
C THR A 5 40.01 47.64 10.30
N TYR A 6 39.58 48.14 11.47
CA TYR A 6 39.75 49.55 11.87
C TYR A 6 41.20 49.87 12.29
N LEU A 7 41.97 48.87 12.73
CA LEU A 7 43.36 49.07 13.18
C LEU A 7 44.38 48.97 12.04
N VAL A 8 44.07 48.24 10.96
CA VAL A 8 44.96 48.14 9.80
C VAL A 8 44.97 49.45 8.98
N TYR A 9 43.86 50.20 8.94
CA TYR A 9 43.83 51.50 8.27
C TYR A 9 44.56 52.62 9.05
N ARG A 10 44.77 52.44 10.36
CA ARG A 10 45.41 53.44 11.23
C ARG A 10 46.93 53.50 11.06
N SER A 11 47.57 52.46 10.51
CA SER A 11 49.02 52.40 10.36
C SER A 11 49.54 52.82 8.97
N GLN A 12 48.65 53.05 7.99
CA GLN A 12 49.05 53.37 6.61
C GLN A 12 48.50 54.68 6.04
N VAL A 13 47.59 55.39 6.71
CA VAL A 13 47.06 56.67 6.20
C VAL A 13 47.73 57.85 6.88
N LYS A 14 48.78 58.39 6.25
CA LYS A 14 49.19 59.80 6.41
C LYS A 14 48.29 60.69 5.53
N GLY A 15 46.98 60.66 5.76
CA GLY A 15 45.96 61.39 4.98
C GLY A 15 45.15 62.34 5.85
N ASP A 16 44.74 63.47 5.26
CA ASP A 16 44.04 64.58 5.90
C ASP A 16 42.77 64.17 6.66
N LEU A 17 42.46 64.87 7.76
CA LEU A 17 41.26 64.67 8.59
C LEU A 17 39.92 64.67 7.80
N LYS A 18 39.88 65.28 6.61
CA LYS A 18 38.70 65.30 5.74
C LYS A 18 38.36 63.93 5.13
N ASP A 19 39.36 63.09 4.88
CA ASP A 19 39.15 61.74 4.32
C ASP A 19 38.55 60.79 5.36
N LEU A 20 38.80 61.04 6.65
CA LEU A 20 38.24 60.28 7.77
C LEU A 20 36.74 60.58 7.96
N ASP A 21 36.33 61.86 7.88
CA ASP A 21 34.93 62.27 8.00
C ASP A 21 34.07 61.75 6.82
N VAL A 22 34.63 61.74 5.61
CA VAL A 22 33.97 61.15 4.42
C VAL A 22 33.82 59.64 4.57
N CYS A 23 34.83 58.95 5.10
CA CYS A 23 34.77 57.52 5.37
C CYS A 23 33.72 57.17 6.44
N VAL A 24 33.65 57.94 7.53
CA VAL A 24 32.66 57.78 8.61
C VAL A 24 31.24 58.08 8.11
N ALA A 25 31.04 59.14 7.33
CA ALA A 25 29.73 59.47 6.75
C ALA A 25 29.25 58.40 5.76
N THR A 26 30.14 57.85 4.92
CA THR A 26 29.83 56.76 3.99
C THR A 26 29.49 55.48 4.75
N THR A 27 30.19 55.19 5.86
CA THR A 27 29.94 54.03 6.72
C THR A 27 28.59 54.12 7.43
N LEU A 28 28.20 55.32 7.91
CA LEU A 28 26.89 55.58 8.52
C LEU A 28 25.75 55.42 7.49
N GLN A 29 25.90 55.96 6.28
CA GLN A 29 24.90 55.79 5.22
C GLN A 29 24.72 54.33 4.80
N LEU A 30 25.81 53.55 4.76
CA LEU A 30 25.75 52.11 4.49
C LEU A 30 25.07 51.32 5.62
N ALA A 31 25.27 51.72 6.88
CA ALA A 31 24.59 51.12 8.03
C ALA A 31 23.08 51.41 8.01
N ASP A 32 22.68 52.66 7.71
CA ASP A 32 21.27 53.05 7.58
C ASP A 32 20.59 52.33 6.40
N PHE A 33 21.29 52.20 5.27
CA PHE A 33 20.79 51.45 4.12
C PHE A 33 20.63 49.95 4.43
N SER A 34 21.62 49.33 5.10
CA SER A 34 21.52 47.94 5.56
C SER A 34 20.31 47.73 6.48
N SER A 35 20.14 48.63 7.47
CA SER A 35 19.00 48.61 8.39
C SER A 35 17.66 48.72 7.66
N ALA A 36 17.54 49.63 6.68
CA ALA A 36 16.35 49.76 5.85
C ALA A 36 16.08 48.52 4.99
N LEU A 37 17.13 47.90 4.44
CA LEU A 37 17.03 46.69 3.63
C LEU A 37 16.47 45.52 4.45
N TRP A 38 16.99 45.31 5.67
CA TRP A 38 16.50 44.29 6.59
C TRP A 38 15.09 44.59 7.14
N LYS A 39 14.74 45.85 7.36
CA LYS A 39 13.42 46.19 7.91
C LYS A 39 12.30 46.15 6.87
N VAL A 40 12.59 46.53 5.63
CA VAL A 40 11.56 46.67 4.58
C VAL A 40 11.58 45.48 3.65
N VAL A 41 12.72 45.19 3.04
CA VAL A 41 12.81 44.19 1.97
C VAL A 41 12.83 42.77 2.53
N TYR A 42 13.58 42.51 3.60
CA TYR A 42 13.55 41.18 4.21
C TYR A 42 12.17 40.85 4.81
N SER A 43 11.49 41.81 5.44
CA SER A 43 10.10 41.62 5.90
C SER A 43 9.16 41.30 4.75
N PHE A 44 9.29 41.99 3.61
CA PHE A 44 8.55 41.66 2.40
C PHE A 44 8.83 40.22 1.93
N VAL A 45 10.10 39.82 1.83
CA VAL A 45 10.50 38.46 1.44
C VAL A 45 9.93 37.42 2.40
N TYR A 46 10.01 37.67 3.71
CA TYR A 46 9.52 36.79 4.77
C TYR A 46 8.01 36.56 4.69
N GLU A 47 7.22 37.61 4.43
CA GLU A 47 5.76 37.50 4.26
C GLU A 47 5.40 36.83 2.94
N HIS A 48 6.04 37.23 1.83
CA HIS A 48 5.69 36.73 0.51
C HIS A 48 6.12 35.28 0.28
N ALA A 49 7.14 34.80 0.99
CA ALA A 49 7.55 33.39 0.99
C ALA A 49 6.45 32.43 1.46
N GLN A 50 5.44 32.93 2.17
CA GLN A 50 4.33 32.15 2.72
C GLN A 50 3.08 32.15 1.83
N THR A 51 3.12 32.87 0.71
CA THR A 51 1.99 32.95 -0.23
C THR A 51 1.85 31.66 -1.03
N LEU A 52 0.63 31.37 -1.51
CA LEU A 52 0.33 30.13 -2.23
C LEU A 52 1.12 30.00 -3.55
N THR A 53 1.40 31.12 -4.22
CA THR A 53 2.09 31.21 -5.52
C THR A 53 3.13 32.33 -5.50
N PRO A 54 4.23 32.16 -4.75
CA PRO A 54 5.26 33.18 -4.64
C PRO A 54 6.03 33.32 -5.96
N PRO A 55 6.41 34.55 -6.35
CA PRO A 55 7.33 34.75 -7.46
C PRO A 55 8.68 34.05 -7.21
N THR A 56 9.32 33.54 -8.26
CA THR A 56 10.63 32.86 -8.15
C THR A 56 11.71 33.76 -7.57
N THR A 57 11.62 35.06 -7.81
CA THR A 57 12.54 36.09 -7.26
C THR A 57 12.56 36.13 -5.74
N ILE A 58 11.49 35.69 -5.06
CA ILE A 58 11.47 35.61 -3.59
C ILE A 58 12.52 34.63 -3.08
N GLY A 59 12.72 33.50 -3.78
CA GLY A 59 13.78 32.54 -3.44
C GLY A 59 15.17 33.10 -3.66
N ASP A 60 15.38 33.85 -4.75
CA ASP A 60 16.66 34.51 -5.07
C ASP A 60 16.99 35.59 -4.02
N MET A 61 16.00 36.39 -3.62
CA MET A 61 16.14 37.40 -2.57
C MET A 61 16.40 36.76 -1.22
N ALA A 62 15.66 35.71 -0.84
CA ALA A 62 15.89 34.97 0.40
C ALA A 62 17.33 34.42 0.46
N ALA A 63 17.83 33.86 -0.64
CA ALA A 63 19.20 33.38 -0.73
C ALA A 63 20.21 34.52 -0.54
N SER A 64 19.96 35.66 -1.20
CA SER A 64 20.79 36.86 -1.07
C SER A 64 20.83 37.38 0.38
N PHE A 65 19.69 37.40 1.09
CA PHE A 65 19.64 37.78 2.49
C PHE A 65 20.36 36.79 3.41
N CYS A 66 20.26 35.49 3.14
CA CYS A 66 21.00 34.48 3.90
C CYS A 66 22.53 34.56 3.69
N LEU A 67 22.98 34.98 2.51
CA LEU A 67 24.39 35.30 2.30
C LEU A 67 24.79 36.62 2.98
N LEU A 68 23.93 37.64 2.90
CA LEU A 68 24.15 38.93 3.55
C LEU A 68 24.27 38.79 5.07
N SER A 69 23.52 37.87 5.69
CA SER A 69 23.57 37.64 7.14
C SER A 69 24.94 37.16 7.64
N LEU A 70 25.80 36.61 6.77
CA LEU A 70 27.20 36.29 7.13
C LEU A 70 28.02 37.56 7.42
N VAL A 71 27.66 38.68 6.79
CA VAL A 71 28.39 39.95 6.87
C VAL A 71 27.68 40.94 7.79
N SER A 72 26.35 41.04 7.68
CA SER A 72 25.53 42.01 8.39
C SER A 72 24.21 41.35 8.80
N LEU A 73 24.08 41.07 10.10
CA LEU A 73 22.86 40.55 10.71
C LEU A 73 22.22 41.65 11.58
N PRO A 74 20.93 41.97 11.41
CA PRO A 74 20.22 42.89 12.30
C PRO A 74 19.97 42.25 13.67
N ASP A 75 19.98 43.05 14.73
CA ASP A 75 19.83 42.60 16.13
C ASP A 75 18.53 41.80 16.40
N ALA A 76 17.50 41.98 15.56
CA ALA A 76 16.23 41.27 15.66
C ALA A 76 16.32 39.79 15.24
N LEU A 77 17.36 39.40 14.49
CA LEU A 77 17.58 38.02 14.04
C LEU A 77 18.63 37.34 14.92
N THR A 78 18.41 36.06 15.23
CA THR A 78 19.24 35.33 16.20
C THR A 78 20.56 34.84 15.63
N SER A 79 20.59 34.38 14.37
CA SER A 79 21.81 33.90 13.69
C SER A 79 21.57 33.72 12.19
N THR A 80 22.65 33.62 11.40
CA THR A 80 22.56 33.19 9.99
C THR A 80 21.92 31.80 9.87
N VAL A 81 22.21 30.90 10.80
CA VAL A 81 21.63 29.55 10.82
C VAL A 81 20.11 29.60 11.00
N SER A 82 19.56 30.52 11.80
CA SER A 82 18.11 30.60 11.98
C SER A 82 17.39 31.12 10.74
N VAL A 83 18.01 32.04 9.99
CA VAL A 83 17.53 32.47 8.67
C VAL A 83 17.53 31.29 7.69
N PHE A 84 18.65 30.55 7.64
CA PHE A 84 18.77 29.36 6.80
C PHE A 84 17.72 28.30 7.14
N GLN A 85 17.57 27.95 8.42
CA GLN A 85 16.58 26.97 8.88
C GLN A 85 15.14 27.39 8.58
N TYR A 86 14.82 28.69 8.69
CA TYR A 86 13.48 29.18 8.40
C TYR A 86 13.08 28.90 6.95
N PHE A 87 13.91 29.28 5.97
CA PHE A 87 13.59 29.08 4.55
C PHE A 87 13.71 27.61 4.10
N CYS A 88 14.47 26.79 4.81
CA CYS A 88 14.62 25.35 4.55
C CYS A 88 13.48 24.49 5.13
N ALA A 89 13.13 24.71 6.40
CA ALA A 89 12.34 23.75 7.19
C ALA A 89 11.02 24.30 7.73
N SER A 90 10.72 25.59 7.60
CA SER A 90 9.45 26.13 8.07
C SER A 90 8.26 25.59 7.26
N ASP A 91 7.22 25.15 7.96
CA ASP A 91 5.94 24.74 7.37
C ASP A 91 5.20 25.91 6.70
N LYS A 92 5.58 27.15 7.02
CA LYS A 92 4.98 28.36 6.45
C LYS A 92 5.53 28.71 5.08
N VAL A 93 6.77 28.31 4.79
CA VAL A 93 7.45 28.67 3.54
C VAL A 93 7.01 27.71 2.43
N THR A 94 6.60 28.27 1.30
CA THR A 94 6.17 27.48 0.14
C THR A 94 7.34 26.74 -0.48
N ILE A 95 7.13 25.47 -0.87
CA ILE A 95 8.20 24.58 -1.30
C ILE A 95 8.99 25.07 -2.53
N SER A 96 8.34 25.82 -3.43
CA SER A 96 9.02 26.42 -4.59
C SER A 96 10.08 27.44 -4.16
N VAL A 97 9.83 28.21 -3.10
CA VAL A 97 10.79 29.15 -2.51
C VAL A 97 11.93 28.37 -1.88
N THR A 98 11.63 27.32 -1.11
CA THR A 98 12.65 26.45 -0.52
C THR A 98 13.56 25.82 -1.57
N CYS A 99 13.00 25.28 -2.67
CA CYS A 99 13.79 24.68 -3.74
C CYS A 99 14.71 25.72 -4.41
N ARG A 100 14.15 26.89 -4.75
CA ARG A 100 14.92 27.97 -5.37
C ARG A 100 16.03 28.48 -4.43
N PHE A 101 15.70 28.71 -3.16
CA PHE A 101 16.63 29.11 -2.11
C PHE A 101 17.80 28.13 -1.97
N LEU A 102 17.53 26.83 -1.83
CA LEU A 102 18.56 25.81 -1.69
C LEU A 102 19.43 25.66 -2.95
N SER A 103 18.84 25.79 -4.14
CA SER A 103 19.58 25.66 -5.40
C SER A 103 20.72 26.69 -5.55
N HIS A 104 20.60 27.85 -4.90
CA HIS A 104 21.64 28.89 -4.89
C HIS A 104 22.65 28.73 -3.75
N LEU A 105 22.20 28.23 -2.60
CA LEU A 105 22.99 28.27 -1.38
C LEU A 105 23.85 27.03 -1.14
N LEU A 106 23.39 25.85 -1.56
CA LEU A 106 24.13 24.61 -1.29
C LEU A 106 25.48 24.53 -2.04
N ALA A 107 25.65 25.29 -3.11
CA ALA A 107 26.92 25.42 -3.82
C ALA A 107 27.89 26.43 -3.19
N ASN A 108 27.43 27.25 -2.23
CA ASN A 108 28.26 28.28 -1.60
C ASN A 108 29.05 27.70 -0.42
N THR A 109 30.36 27.49 -0.62
CA THR A 109 31.23 26.86 0.39
C THR A 109 31.31 27.66 1.69
N ALA A 110 31.42 28.99 1.62
CA ALA A 110 31.55 29.84 2.81
C ALA A 110 30.31 29.80 3.72
N LEU A 111 29.12 29.81 3.11
CA LEU A 111 27.87 29.64 3.86
C LEU A 111 27.76 28.23 4.44
N MET A 112 28.05 27.20 3.64
CA MET A 112 27.92 25.82 4.09
C MET A 112 28.88 25.49 5.24
N GLU A 113 30.13 25.96 5.19
CA GLU A 113 31.08 25.85 6.31
C GLU A 113 30.53 26.53 7.58
N HIS A 114 29.96 27.74 7.45
CA HIS A 114 29.36 28.43 8.58
C HIS A 114 28.15 27.68 9.15
N VAL A 115 27.28 27.13 8.30
CA VAL A 115 26.12 26.34 8.74
C VAL A 115 26.57 25.05 9.40
N GLU A 116 27.51 24.31 8.82
CA GLU A 116 28.05 23.06 9.38
C GLU A 116 28.69 23.26 10.77
N CYS A 117 29.39 24.37 10.99
CA CYS A 117 29.97 24.67 12.31
C CYS A 117 28.93 25.03 13.38
N ASN A 118 27.76 25.54 13.00
CA ASN A 118 26.79 26.11 13.92
C ASN A 118 25.44 25.35 13.97
N LEU A 119 25.25 24.34 13.13
CA LEU A 119 24.08 23.49 13.08
C LEU A 119 24.44 22.05 13.43
N GLU A 120 23.90 21.56 14.56
CA GLU A 120 24.03 20.15 14.94
C GLU A 120 23.41 19.25 13.86
N ASN A 121 24.15 18.22 13.45
CA ASN A 121 23.71 17.25 12.43
C ASN A 121 23.26 17.91 11.11
N CYS A 122 24.07 18.84 10.59
CA CYS A 122 23.82 19.53 9.33
C CYS A 122 23.51 18.57 8.17
N SER A 123 24.30 17.51 7.98
CA SER A 123 24.07 16.49 6.95
C SER A 123 22.66 15.90 7.02
N GLY A 124 22.24 15.45 8.21
CA GLY A 124 20.92 14.87 8.39
C GLY A 124 19.77 15.86 8.21
N PHE A 125 19.98 17.12 8.61
CA PHE A 125 19.05 18.20 8.33
C PHE A 125 18.88 18.42 6.81
N LEU A 126 19.98 18.49 6.06
CA LEU A 126 19.95 18.70 4.61
C LEU A 126 19.29 17.52 3.88
N VAL A 127 19.59 16.28 4.28
CA VAL A 127 18.93 15.09 3.72
C VAL A 127 17.42 15.13 3.99
N SER A 128 16.99 15.51 5.19
CA SER A 128 15.57 15.65 5.54
C SER A 128 14.86 16.70 4.69
N VAL A 129 15.46 17.88 4.54
CA VAL A 129 14.93 18.96 3.70
C VAL A 129 14.92 18.58 2.21
N TRP A 130 15.94 17.86 1.74
CA TRP A 130 15.99 17.34 0.38
C TRP A 130 14.86 16.36 0.09
N PHE A 131 14.58 15.42 1.01
CA PHE A 131 13.44 14.51 0.85
C PHE A 131 12.10 15.25 0.91
N ARG A 132 11.95 16.28 1.74
CA ARG A 132 10.78 17.17 1.70
C ARG A 132 10.59 17.79 0.31
N CYS A 133 11.67 18.28 -0.31
CA CYS A 133 11.64 18.81 -1.68
C CYS A 133 11.29 17.73 -2.71
N CYS A 134 11.92 16.56 -2.64
CA CYS A 134 11.65 15.42 -3.53
C CYS A 134 10.21 14.94 -3.47
N ILE A 135 9.55 15.03 -2.32
CA ILE A 135 8.17 14.60 -2.13
C ILE A 135 7.18 15.63 -2.69
N LEU A 136 7.40 16.90 -2.39
CA LEU A 136 6.46 17.99 -2.65
C LEU A 136 6.65 18.67 -4.01
N THR A 137 7.77 18.40 -4.69
CA THR A 137 8.10 18.99 -5.99
C THR A 137 8.42 17.87 -6.98
N PRO A 138 7.70 17.77 -8.12
CA PRO A 138 8.09 16.89 -9.22
C PRO A 138 9.50 17.23 -9.75
N PRO A 139 10.14 16.34 -10.52
CA PRO A 139 11.48 16.58 -11.08
C PRO A 139 11.57 17.93 -11.80
N CYS A 140 12.55 18.74 -11.42
CA CYS A 140 12.82 20.06 -12.00
C CYS A 140 14.30 20.42 -11.87
N SER A 141 14.73 21.48 -12.56
CA SER A 141 16.12 21.96 -12.56
C SER A 141 16.64 22.27 -11.16
N GLU A 142 15.86 22.99 -10.35
CA GLU A 142 16.22 23.38 -9.00
C GLU A 142 16.46 22.15 -8.12
N LEU A 143 15.59 21.13 -8.22
CA LEU A 143 15.72 19.90 -7.47
C LEU A 143 16.95 19.09 -7.90
N ASN A 144 17.33 19.14 -9.17
CA ASN A 144 18.55 18.49 -9.67
C ASN A 144 19.81 19.13 -9.09
N GLU A 145 19.84 20.47 -8.96
CA GLU A 145 20.94 21.18 -8.30
C GLU A 145 21.05 20.81 -6.82
N ILE A 146 19.92 20.79 -6.10
CA ILE A 146 19.88 20.38 -4.69
C ILE A 146 20.37 18.93 -4.55
N THR A 147 19.88 18.04 -5.40
CA THR A 147 20.24 16.63 -5.38
C THR A 147 21.74 16.45 -5.60
N ARG A 148 22.34 17.17 -6.56
CA ARG A 148 23.78 17.12 -6.80
C ARG A 148 24.59 17.53 -5.57
N SER A 149 24.18 18.60 -4.89
CA SER A 149 24.85 19.06 -3.66
C SER A 149 24.72 18.06 -2.51
N VAL A 150 23.52 17.50 -2.31
CA VAL A 150 23.27 16.50 -1.24
C VAL A 150 24.05 15.21 -1.49
N MET A 151 24.19 14.81 -2.75
CA MET A 151 24.98 13.62 -3.13
C MET A 151 26.48 13.75 -2.84
N ASN A 152 26.98 14.98 -2.69
CA ASN A 152 28.37 15.24 -2.31
C ASN A 152 28.59 15.28 -0.78
N LEU A 153 27.52 15.21 0.02
CA LEU A 153 27.66 15.14 1.48
C LEU A 153 28.40 13.85 1.88
N PRO A 154 29.35 13.89 2.83
CA PRO A 154 30.17 12.73 3.18
C PRO A 154 29.36 11.47 3.52
N GLU A 155 28.28 11.64 4.29
CA GLU A 155 27.39 10.54 4.71
C GLU A 155 26.62 9.93 3.53
N VAL A 156 26.20 10.76 2.58
CA VAL A 156 25.45 10.31 1.40
C VAL A 156 26.40 9.64 0.41
N HIS A 157 27.57 10.25 0.18
CA HIS A 157 28.60 9.74 -0.71
C HIS A 157 29.15 8.38 -0.24
N LEU A 158 29.26 8.18 1.09
CA LEU A 158 29.64 6.89 1.66
C LEU A 158 28.67 5.77 1.29
N LEU A 159 27.37 6.05 1.28
CA LEU A 159 26.33 5.08 0.96
C LEU A 159 26.16 4.91 -0.56
N LEU A 160 26.26 6.00 -1.32
CA LEU A 160 26.05 6.03 -2.75
C LEU A 160 27.14 6.87 -3.46
N PRO A 161 28.31 6.27 -3.76
CA PRO A 161 29.44 6.99 -4.34
C PRO A 161 29.20 7.48 -5.78
N GLN A 162 28.31 6.82 -6.52
CA GLN A 162 28.00 7.15 -7.91
C GLN A 162 26.61 7.75 -8.04
N VAL A 163 26.56 9.00 -8.48
CA VAL A 163 25.32 9.80 -8.59
C VAL A 163 24.41 9.27 -9.70
N GLY A 164 24.97 8.82 -10.82
CA GLY A 164 24.22 8.29 -11.96
C GLY A 164 23.13 9.25 -12.43
N ASP A 165 21.89 8.76 -12.54
CA ASP A 165 20.73 9.58 -12.93
C ASP A 165 20.19 10.34 -11.72
N LEU A 166 20.14 11.68 -11.82
CA LEU A 166 19.73 12.57 -10.73
C LEU A 166 18.25 12.38 -10.34
N GLU A 167 17.37 12.06 -11.28
CA GLU A 167 15.95 11.87 -10.98
C GLU A 167 15.70 10.60 -10.15
N GLU A 168 16.57 9.59 -10.32
CA GLU A 168 16.52 8.32 -9.61
C GLU A 168 17.44 8.29 -8.38
N ALA A 169 18.25 9.33 -8.16
CA ALA A 169 19.20 9.40 -7.04
C ALA A 169 18.52 9.26 -5.66
N PRO A 170 17.36 9.90 -5.36
CA PRO A 170 16.67 9.67 -4.09
C PRO A 170 16.29 8.19 -3.87
N ILE A 171 15.86 7.51 -4.92
CA ILE A 171 15.44 6.10 -4.85
C ILE A 171 16.66 5.19 -4.66
N ARG A 172 17.75 5.46 -5.38
CA ARG A 172 19.02 4.73 -5.23
C ARG A 172 19.60 4.91 -3.83
N PHE A 173 19.50 6.11 -3.26
CA PHE A 173 19.93 6.39 -1.90
C PHE A 173 19.13 5.58 -0.87
N LEU A 174 17.79 5.53 -1.01
CA LEU A 174 16.94 4.69 -0.16
C LEU A 174 17.30 3.20 -0.23
N LYS A 175 17.60 2.70 -1.43
CA LYS A 175 18.06 1.32 -1.62
C LYS A 175 19.43 1.10 -0.98
N ALA A 176 20.36 2.05 -1.11
CA ALA A 176 21.67 1.98 -0.49
C ALA A 176 21.59 1.97 1.05
N ILE A 177 20.64 2.71 1.65
CA ILE A 177 20.36 2.66 3.10
C ILE A 177 19.97 1.24 3.53
N GLU A 178 19.04 0.59 2.81
CA GLU A 178 18.61 -0.78 3.10
C GLU A 178 19.79 -1.76 3.02
N GLU A 179 20.55 -1.71 1.92
CA GLU A 179 21.69 -2.59 1.69
C GLU A 179 22.79 -2.39 2.73
N HIS A 180 23.07 -1.14 3.12
CA HIS A 180 24.07 -0.83 4.14
C HIS A 180 23.64 -1.38 5.50
N HIS A 181 22.39 -1.14 5.93
CA HIS A 181 21.87 -1.69 7.18
C HIS A 181 21.91 -3.22 7.23
N ALA A 182 21.65 -3.89 6.10
CA ALA A 182 21.72 -5.34 6.00
C ALA A 182 23.15 -5.89 6.18
N ARG A 183 24.17 -5.12 5.76
CA ARG A 183 25.61 -5.49 5.89
C ARG A 183 26.18 -5.24 7.28
N LEU A 184 25.57 -4.38 8.09
CA LEU A 184 26.03 -4.16 9.46
C LEU A 184 25.90 -5.47 10.26
N GLU A 185 26.92 -5.82 11.03
CA GLU A 185 26.89 -7.02 11.89
C GLU A 185 26.55 -6.66 13.33
N SER A 186 27.17 -5.59 13.83
CA SER A 186 27.00 -5.10 15.21
C SER A 186 25.62 -4.51 15.44
N TRP A 187 24.95 -4.97 16.49
CA TRP A 187 23.65 -4.42 16.92
C TRP A 187 23.74 -2.95 17.32
N LYS A 188 24.85 -2.54 17.94
CA LYS A 188 25.09 -1.14 18.32
C LYS A 188 25.15 -0.24 17.09
N ASP A 189 25.82 -0.69 16.03
CA ASP A 189 25.95 0.07 14.79
C ASP A 189 24.63 0.10 14.03
N LYS A 190 23.87 -1.00 14.02
CA LYS A 190 22.49 -1.03 13.49
C LYS A 190 21.59 -0.02 14.17
N MET A 191 21.63 0.07 15.50
CA MET A 191 20.82 1.05 16.23
C MET A 191 21.26 2.49 15.98
N ALA A 192 22.57 2.76 15.94
CA ALA A 192 23.08 4.09 15.66
C ALA A 192 22.67 4.55 14.25
N PHE A 193 22.83 3.66 13.26
CA PHE A 193 22.40 3.91 11.89
C PHE A 193 20.88 4.08 11.77
N GLN A 194 20.10 3.24 12.47
CA GLN A 194 18.65 3.38 12.53
C GLN A 194 18.25 4.76 13.09
N LYS A 195 18.88 5.22 14.17
CA LYS A 195 18.61 6.54 14.74
C LYS A 195 18.89 7.67 13.75
N GLN A 196 20.00 7.58 13.01
CA GLN A 196 20.36 8.53 11.97
C GLN A 196 19.32 8.55 10.84
N VAL A 197 18.95 7.39 10.31
CA VAL A 197 17.94 7.27 9.24
C VAL A 197 16.56 7.76 9.70
N THR A 198 16.17 7.50 10.95
CA THR A 198 14.92 8.01 11.51
C THR A 198 14.87 9.55 11.51
N GLN A 199 15.99 10.22 11.75
CA GLN A 199 16.07 11.68 11.71
C GLN A 199 15.87 12.24 10.29
N TYR A 200 16.32 11.52 9.25
CA TYR A 200 16.10 11.94 7.86
C TYR A 200 14.62 12.02 7.50
N PHE A 201 13.77 11.22 8.14
CA PHE A 201 12.38 11.03 7.74
C PHE A 201 11.34 11.48 8.79
N SER A 202 11.77 12.10 9.89
CA SER A 202 10.90 12.47 11.02
C SER A 202 9.80 13.47 10.65
N GLU A 203 10.08 14.40 9.74
CA GLU A 203 9.16 15.48 9.37
C GLU A 203 8.22 15.13 8.20
N ILE A 204 8.46 14.00 7.52
CA ILE A 204 7.67 13.58 6.36
C ILE A 204 6.18 13.43 6.68
N PRO A 205 5.76 12.80 7.80
CA PRO A 205 4.33 12.70 8.13
C PRO A 205 3.62 14.05 8.22
N LYS A 206 4.31 15.10 8.68
CA LYS A 206 3.76 16.47 8.72
C LYS A 206 3.64 17.05 7.31
N CYS A 207 4.66 16.84 6.47
CA CYS A 207 4.71 17.34 5.09
C CYS A 207 3.61 16.75 4.19
N VAL A 208 3.27 15.47 4.35
CA VAL A 208 2.26 14.81 3.48
C VAL A 208 0.81 15.17 3.84
N THR A 209 0.57 15.57 5.10
CA THR A 209 -0.79 15.79 5.61
C THR A 209 -1.59 16.86 4.84
N PRO A 210 -1.03 18.05 4.54
CA PRO A 210 -1.71 19.05 3.72
C PRO A 210 -2.04 18.56 2.31
N VAL A 211 -1.12 17.84 1.67
CA VAL A 211 -1.29 17.32 0.31
C VAL A 211 -2.40 16.26 0.26
N VAL A 212 -2.46 15.36 1.23
CA VAL A 212 -3.54 14.35 1.36
C VAL A 212 -4.90 15.02 1.57
N LYS A 213 -4.96 16.17 2.27
CA LYS A 213 -6.21 16.90 2.47
C LYS A 213 -6.66 17.63 1.20
N ALA A 214 -5.72 18.20 0.44
CA ALA A 214 -5.99 18.99 -0.76
C ALA A 214 -6.20 18.12 -2.02
N MET A 215 -5.56 16.95 -2.11
CA MET A 215 -5.54 16.05 -3.27
C MET A 215 -5.24 16.74 -4.61
N THR A 216 -4.46 17.81 -4.55
CA THR A 216 -4.08 18.68 -5.66
C THR A 216 -2.72 19.32 -5.35
N PRO A 217 -1.92 19.67 -6.37
CA PRO A 217 -2.01 19.26 -7.78
C PRO A 217 -1.77 17.76 -8.02
N ALA A 218 -2.21 17.22 -9.16
CA ALA A 218 -2.22 15.76 -9.41
C ALA A 218 -0.83 15.13 -9.58
N ASP A 219 0.08 15.84 -10.24
CA ASP A 219 1.49 15.50 -10.39
C ASP A 219 2.22 15.47 -9.04
N VAL A 220 1.97 16.47 -8.17
CA VAL A 220 2.49 16.52 -6.80
C VAL A 220 1.98 15.33 -5.98
N VAL A 221 0.68 15.01 -6.06
CA VAL A 221 0.11 13.84 -5.38
C VAL A 221 0.77 12.55 -5.88
N SER A 222 0.86 12.35 -7.19
CA SER A 222 1.50 11.15 -7.77
C SER A 222 2.95 11.01 -7.32
N ASN A 223 3.72 12.11 -7.37
CA ASN A 223 5.11 12.12 -6.98
C ASN A 223 5.28 11.85 -5.46
N MET A 224 4.44 12.45 -4.60
CA MET A 224 4.42 12.18 -3.17
C MET A 224 4.20 10.68 -2.89
N TYR A 225 3.18 10.09 -3.51
CA TYR A 225 2.87 8.66 -3.35
C TYR A 225 4.02 7.76 -3.84
N ARG A 226 4.67 8.13 -4.95
CA ARG A 226 5.83 7.42 -5.48
C ARG A 226 7.01 7.46 -4.50
N VAL A 227 7.46 8.66 -4.12
CA VAL A 227 8.66 8.84 -3.28
C VAL A 227 8.43 8.25 -1.89
N VAL A 228 7.28 8.51 -1.26
CA VAL A 228 6.95 7.91 0.05
C VAL A 228 6.78 6.39 -0.06
N GLY A 229 6.22 5.88 -1.17
CA GLY A 229 6.18 4.45 -1.44
C GLY A 229 7.56 3.81 -1.40
N TYR A 230 8.58 4.45 -2.01
CA TYR A 230 9.96 3.97 -1.95
C TYR A 230 10.59 4.07 -0.55
N ILE A 231 10.27 5.12 0.21
CA ILE A 231 10.71 5.23 1.62
C ILE A 231 10.14 4.07 2.43
N VAL A 232 8.85 3.77 2.28
CA VAL A 232 8.22 2.63 2.96
C VAL A 232 8.85 1.32 2.50
N LYS A 233 9.03 1.12 1.18
CA LYS A 233 9.61 -0.11 0.63
C LYS A 233 10.98 -0.43 1.22
N TYR A 234 11.91 0.52 1.19
CA TYR A 234 13.31 0.27 1.53
C TYR A 234 13.63 0.55 3.01
N CYS A 235 12.88 1.44 3.66
CA CYS A 235 13.21 1.88 5.02
C CYS A 235 12.18 1.45 6.08
N ALA A 236 11.11 0.70 5.75
CA ALA A 236 10.12 0.28 6.75
C ALA A 236 10.74 -0.44 7.96
N LYS A 237 11.70 -1.36 7.74
CA LYS A 237 12.38 -2.08 8.83
C LYS A 237 13.17 -1.17 9.78
N LEU A 238 13.66 -0.03 9.27
CA LEU A 238 14.37 0.98 10.04
C LEU A 238 13.41 1.95 10.74
N LEU A 239 12.32 2.32 10.07
CA LEU A 239 11.38 3.34 10.52
C LEU A 239 10.21 2.80 11.36
N TYR A 240 10.05 1.49 11.40
CA TYR A 240 9.03 0.82 12.19
C TYR A 240 9.58 0.42 13.57
N VAL A 241 9.49 1.34 14.51
CA VAL A 241 9.67 1.06 15.95
C VAL A 241 8.30 1.25 16.60
N ARG A 242 7.91 0.36 17.53
CA ARG A 242 6.57 0.41 18.17
C ARG A 242 6.23 1.76 18.84
N GLN A 243 7.22 2.57 19.17
CA GLN A 243 7.07 3.90 19.77
C GLN A 243 7.07 5.03 18.73
N ASP A 244 7.68 4.82 17.55
CA ASP A 244 7.76 5.82 16.49
C ASP A 244 6.59 5.68 15.52
N VAL A 245 5.88 6.78 15.31
CA VAL A 245 4.63 6.78 14.54
C VAL A 245 4.86 7.03 13.05
N ILE A 246 6.12 7.01 12.55
CA ILE A 246 6.42 7.36 11.15
C ILE A 246 5.69 6.42 10.19
N ILE A 247 6.03 5.13 10.15
CA ILE A 247 5.37 4.17 9.27
C ILE A 247 3.87 4.08 9.55
N PRO A 248 3.40 3.96 10.82
CA PRO A 248 1.97 3.93 11.09
C PRO A 248 1.19 5.16 10.59
N SER A 249 1.78 6.35 10.71
CA SER A 249 1.20 7.61 10.23
C SER A 249 1.16 7.68 8.71
N LEU A 250 2.25 7.29 8.03
CA LEU A 250 2.30 7.26 6.56
C LEU A 250 1.30 6.26 5.98
N ILE A 251 1.20 5.05 6.52
CA ILE A 251 0.22 4.05 6.09
C ILE A 251 -1.21 4.52 6.38
N GLY A 252 -1.45 5.08 7.56
CA GLY A 252 -2.77 5.60 7.96
C GLY A 252 -3.23 6.82 7.18
N SER A 253 -2.29 7.64 6.66
CA SER A 253 -2.60 8.84 5.88
C SER A 253 -2.64 8.60 4.37
N LEU A 254 -1.81 7.70 3.82
CA LEU A 254 -1.68 7.53 2.37
C LEU A 254 -2.39 6.28 1.84
N VAL A 255 -2.30 5.16 2.56
CA VAL A 255 -2.79 3.86 2.09
C VAL A 255 -4.22 3.60 2.53
N VAL A 256 -4.59 4.01 3.74
CA VAL A 256 -5.98 3.93 4.21
C VAL A 256 -6.39 5.28 4.82
N PRO A 257 -6.43 6.37 4.04
CA PRO A 257 -6.69 7.69 4.59
C PRO A 257 -8.07 7.73 5.23
N HIS A 258 -8.14 7.83 6.55
CA HIS A 258 -9.42 7.95 7.25
C HIS A 258 -10.21 9.17 6.76
N SER A 259 -9.55 10.25 6.33
CA SER A 259 -10.15 11.48 5.79
C SER A 259 -10.80 11.32 4.41
N VAL A 260 -10.30 10.37 3.60
CA VAL A 260 -10.76 10.07 2.23
C VAL A 260 -11.76 8.91 2.25
N MET A 261 -11.56 7.98 3.19
CA MET A 261 -12.39 6.79 3.41
C MET A 261 -13.51 7.02 4.46
N ASN A 262 -13.70 8.26 4.95
CA ASN A 262 -14.67 8.55 6.01
C ASN A 262 -16.13 8.47 5.49
N PRO A 263 -16.97 7.57 6.03
CA PRO A 263 -18.41 7.57 5.76
C PRO A 263 -19.11 8.86 6.25
N ASP A 264 -18.56 9.59 7.23
CA ASP A 264 -19.28 10.66 7.95
C ASP A 264 -19.13 12.07 7.38
N LYS A 265 -18.38 12.28 6.28
CA LYS A 265 -18.46 13.56 5.55
C LYS A 265 -19.76 13.61 4.74
N PRO A 266 -20.68 14.57 5.00
CA PRO A 266 -21.93 14.69 4.26
C PRO A 266 -21.62 14.83 2.76
N LEU A 267 -22.51 14.26 1.93
CA LEU A 267 -22.50 14.47 0.48
C LEU A 267 -22.42 15.98 0.20
N SER A 268 -21.64 16.37 -0.81
CA SER A 268 -21.51 17.78 -1.22
C SER A 268 -22.90 18.43 -1.32
N PRO A 269 -23.13 19.64 -0.76
CA PRO A 269 -24.41 20.35 -0.89
C PRO A 269 -24.84 20.48 -2.35
N VAL A 270 -23.89 20.58 -3.27
CA VAL A 270 -24.14 20.63 -4.72
C VAL A 270 -24.70 19.30 -5.23
N PHE A 271 -24.20 18.16 -4.75
CA PHE A 271 -24.70 16.83 -5.10
C PHE A 271 -26.07 16.55 -4.46
N LEU A 272 -26.30 17.01 -3.22
CA LEU A 272 -27.61 16.95 -2.57
C LEU A 272 -28.65 17.83 -3.26
N THR A 273 -28.24 18.99 -3.80
CA THR A 273 -29.09 19.86 -4.60
C THR A 273 -29.41 19.20 -5.95
N ALA A 274 -28.43 18.62 -6.63
CA ALA A 274 -28.65 17.86 -7.86
C ALA A 274 -29.53 16.60 -7.66
N LEU A 275 -29.37 15.89 -6.53
CA LEU A 275 -30.22 14.76 -6.16
C LEU A 275 -31.65 15.22 -5.85
N ARG A 276 -31.81 16.29 -5.07
CA ARG A 276 -33.12 16.92 -4.80
C ARG A 276 -33.83 17.29 -6.10
N ASP A 277 -33.11 17.93 -7.01
CA ASP A 277 -33.65 18.40 -8.29
C ASP A 277 -33.99 17.22 -9.24
N SER A 278 -33.26 16.10 -9.14
CA SER A 278 -33.48 14.89 -9.94
C SER A 278 -34.50 13.91 -9.34
N LEU A 279 -34.76 13.97 -8.03
CA LEU A 279 -35.68 13.08 -7.31
C LEU A 279 -37.13 13.55 -7.28
N HIS A 280 -37.44 14.74 -7.81
CA HIS A 280 -38.82 15.22 -7.96
C HIS A 280 -39.71 14.32 -8.84
N LEU A 281 -39.11 13.38 -9.60
CA LEU A 281 -39.83 12.35 -10.36
C LEU A 281 -40.35 11.17 -9.53
N VAL A 282 -39.83 10.93 -8.32
CA VAL A 282 -40.30 9.85 -7.44
C VAL A 282 -41.40 10.34 -6.48
N SER A 283 -41.39 11.63 -6.12
CA SER A 283 -42.47 12.24 -5.32
C SER A 283 -43.80 12.39 -6.05
N LEU A 284 -43.82 12.34 -7.39
CA LEU A 284 -45.07 12.32 -8.17
C LEU A 284 -45.82 10.98 -8.06
N CYS A 285 -45.13 9.88 -7.73
CA CYS A 285 -45.79 8.60 -7.43
C CYS A 285 -46.52 8.62 -6.07
N HIS A 286 -46.19 9.54 -5.16
CA HIS A 286 -46.84 9.66 -3.85
C HIS A 286 -48.05 10.60 -3.85
N LEU A 287 -48.12 11.59 -4.74
CA LEU A 287 -49.27 12.51 -4.84
C LEU A 287 -50.45 11.93 -5.65
N GLY A 288 -50.23 10.90 -6.46
CA GLY A 288 -51.30 10.22 -7.21
C GLY A 288 -52.20 9.32 -6.36
N TYR A 289 -51.73 8.84 -5.20
CA TYR A 289 -52.49 7.90 -4.36
C TYR A 289 -53.23 8.58 -3.20
N SER A 290 -52.80 9.78 -2.80
CA SER A 290 -53.43 10.52 -1.69
C SER A 290 -54.72 11.25 -2.09
N VAL A 291 -55.13 11.21 -3.37
CA VAL A 291 -56.37 11.83 -3.87
C VAL A 291 -57.51 10.82 -4.02
N MET A 292 -57.26 9.51 -3.86
CA MET A 292 -58.24 8.48 -4.26
C MET A 292 -58.80 7.54 -3.19
N ASN A 293 -58.45 7.61 -1.89
CA ASN A 293 -59.28 7.01 -0.81
C ASN A 293 -58.70 7.22 0.61
N PRO A 294 -59.44 7.82 1.56
CA PRO A 294 -58.98 7.99 2.94
C PRO A 294 -59.69 7.04 3.92
N VAL A 295 -59.92 5.76 3.61
CA VAL A 295 -60.46 4.80 4.60
C VAL A 295 -60.00 3.37 4.27
N GLU A 296 -58.82 2.95 4.72
CA GLU A 296 -58.53 1.55 5.09
C GLU A 296 -57.12 1.43 5.72
N PRO A 297 -56.92 0.61 6.78
CA PRO A 297 -55.60 0.34 7.31
C PRO A 297 -54.76 -0.47 6.31
N LEU A 298 -53.49 -0.08 6.14
CA LEU A 298 -52.52 -0.72 5.25
C LEU A 298 -52.44 -2.23 5.50
N SER A 299 -52.46 -3.04 4.42
CA SER A 299 -52.43 -4.49 4.54
C SER A 299 -51.12 -5.00 5.17
N PRO A 300 -51.14 -6.13 5.89
CA PRO A 300 -49.95 -6.72 6.51
C PRO A 300 -48.82 -7.01 5.50
N VAL A 301 -49.15 -7.23 4.22
CA VAL A 301 -48.19 -7.46 3.15
C VAL A 301 -47.40 -6.19 2.81
N PHE A 302 -48.03 -5.02 2.89
CA PHE A 302 -47.37 -3.73 2.65
C PHE A 302 -46.49 -3.31 3.83
N LEU A 303 -46.93 -3.59 5.05
CA LEU A 303 -46.10 -3.43 6.26
C LEU A 303 -44.92 -4.41 6.27
N ALA A 304 -45.12 -5.64 5.76
CA ALA A 304 -44.02 -6.60 5.58
C ALA A 304 -43.00 -6.12 4.52
N ALA A 305 -43.43 -5.50 3.42
CA ALA A 305 -42.51 -4.93 2.43
C ALA A 305 -41.71 -3.73 2.98
N ILE A 306 -42.33 -2.90 3.82
CA ILE A 306 -41.65 -1.80 4.53
C ILE A 306 -40.72 -2.35 5.62
N TRP A 307 -41.13 -3.39 6.33
CA TRP A 307 -40.32 -4.06 7.35
C TRP A 307 -39.13 -4.81 6.74
N ASP A 308 -39.29 -5.47 5.59
CA ASP A 308 -38.20 -6.11 4.85
C ASP A 308 -37.22 -5.08 4.29
N SER A 309 -37.72 -3.91 3.87
CA SER A 309 -36.87 -2.78 3.45
C SER A 309 -36.10 -2.17 4.63
N LEU A 310 -36.71 -2.07 5.82
CA LEU A 310 -36.06 -1.59 7.05
C LEU A 310 -35.14 -2.63 7.69
N HIS A 311 -35.41 -3.93 7.51
CA HIS A 311 -34.55 -5.00 8.00
C HIS A 311 -33.30 -5.16 7.12
N LEU A 312 -33.40 -4.87 5.81
CA LEU A 312 -32.25 -4.67 4.93
C LEU A 312 -31.39 -3.48 5.37
N VAL A 313 -32.00 -2.38 5.81
CA VAL A 313 -31.28 -1.23 6.37
C VAL A 313 -30.65 -1.56 7.73
N GLY A 314 -31.31 -2.34 8.58
CA GLY A 314 -30.79 -2.77 9.88
C GLY A 314 -29.65 -3.80 9.81
N LEU A 315 -29.69 -4.72 8.85
CA LEU A 315 -28.58 -5.65 8.56
C LEU A 315 -27.41 -4.94 7.87
N CYS A 316 -27.69 -3.88 7.09
CA CYS A 316 -26.64 -2.96 6.66
C CYS A 316 -25.99 -2.28 7.87
N TYR A 317 -26.75 -1.78 8.85
CA TYR A 317 -26.22 -1.01 9.98
C TYR A 317 -25.30 -1.80 10.94
N LEU A 318 -25.53 -3.10 11.13
CA LEU A 318 -24.64 -3.96 11.95
C LEU A 318 -23.43 -4.52 11.16
N GLY A 319 -23.48 -4.49 9.83
CA GLY A 319 -22.32 -4.68 8.95
C GLY A 319 -21.56 -3.39 8.60
N TYR A 320 -22.11 -2.22 8.94
CA TYR A 320 -21.67 -0.89 8.47
C TYR A 320 -20.41 -0.35 9.13
N SER A 321 -19.80 -1.08 10.06
CA SER A 321 -18.42 -0.79 10.47
C SER A 321 -17.38 -1.27 9.42
N LEU A 322 -17.82 -2.01 8.39
CA LEU A 322 -17.04 -2.28 7.18
C LEU A 322 -17.19 -1.12 6.19
N ARG A 323 -16.33 -0.11 6.36
CA ARG A 323 -15.87 0.87 5.35
C ARG A 323 -16.78 1.00 4.12
N ASN A 324 -17.67 1.98 4.14
CA ASN A 324 -18.52 2.35 3.02
C ASN A 324 -17.66 2.61 1.76
N THR A 325 -17.70 1.69 0.78
CA THR A 325 -16.90 1.74 -0.45
C THR A 325 -17.57 2.50 -1.59
N ASP A 326 -18.81 2.97 -1.37
CA ASP A 326 -19.68 3.59 -2.38
C ASP A 326 -19.47 5.10 -2.59
N LYS A 327 -18.64 5.76 -1.78
CA LYS A 327 -18.19 7.12 -2.11
C LYS A 327 -17.16 7.05 -3.24
N PRO A 328 -17.37 7.75 -4.38
CA PRO A 328 -16.39 7.78 -5.44
C PRO A 328 -15.11 8.45 -4.92
N LEU A 329 -14.02 7.67 -4.88
CA LEU A 329 -12.71 8.17 -4.52
C LEU A 329 -12.18 9.10 -5.63
N SER A 330 -11.39 10.10 -5.27
CA SER A 330 -10.79 11.01 -6.25
C SER A 330 -10.01 10.21 -7.32
N PRO A 331 -10.21 10.49 -8.62
CA PRO A 331 -9.45 9.84 -9.70
C PRO A 331 -7.94 10.05 -9.57
N VAL A 332 -7.52 11.21 -9.06
CA VAL A 332 -6.11 11.54 -8.78
C VAL A 332 -5.54 10.60 -7.73
N PHE A 333 -6.28 10.38 -6.63
CA PHE A 333 -5.91 9.44 -5.58
C PHE A 333 -5.85 8.00 -6.10
N LEU A 334 -6.87 7.55 -6.83
CA LEU A 334 -6.90 6.18 -7.38
C LEU A 334 -5.75 5.93 -8.35
N THR A 335 -5.36 6.93 -9.15
CA THR A 335 -4.21 6.86 -10.05
C THR A 335 -2.91 6.74 -9.25
N ALA A 336 -2.70 7.62 -8.27
CA ALA A 336 -1.51 7.57 -7.42
C ALA A 336 -1.40 6.23 -6.67
N VAL A 337 -2.51 5.72 -6.11
CA VAL A 337 -2.56 4.41 -5.44
C VAL A 337 -2.30 3.27 -6.42
N ARG A 338 -2.93 3.26 -7.60
CA ARG A 338 -2.70 2.23 -8.64
C ARG A 338 -1.21 2.10 -8.95
N ASP A 339 -0.53 3.23 -9.09
CA ASP A 339 0.85 3.29 -9.57
C ASP A 339 1.88 2.99 -8.47
N SER A 340 1.54 3.19 -7.18
CA SER A 340 2.50 3.12 -6.06
C SER A 340 2.16 2.12 -4.93
N LEU A 341 0.92 1.65 -4.81
CA LEU A 341 0.47 0.82 -3.67
C LEU A 341 1.35 -0.44 -3.48
N HIS A 342 1.84 -1.01 -4.58
CA HIS A 342 2.73 -2.17 -4.54
C HIS A 342 4.01 -1.92 -3.72
N LEU A 343 4.53 -0.69 -3.69
CA LEU A 343 5.71 -0.31 -2.91
C LEU A 343 5.41 -0.36 -1.40
N TYR A 344 4.25 0.11 -0.99
CA TYR A 344 3.81 0.08 0.41
C TYR A 344 3.63 -1.36 0.91
N ILE A 345 3.01 -2.21 0.09
CA ILE A 345 2.84 -3.64 0.42
C ILE A 345 4.21 -4.32 0.57
N GLN A 346 5.17 -4.02 -0.32
CA GLN A 346 6.54 -4.53 -0.24
C GLN A 346 7.30 -4.01 0.99
N GLY A 347 7.08 -2.76 1.42
CA GLY A 347 7.66 -2.27 2.67
C GLY A 347 7.08 -3.00 3.89
N LEU A 348 5.76 -3.26 3.89
CA LEU A 348 5.12 -4.02 4.95
C LEU A 348 5.53 -5.50 4.98
N SER A 349 5.91 -6.09 3.84
CA SER A 349 6.45 -7.47 3.80
C SER A 349 7.80 -7.60 4.48
N ASN A 350 8.55 -6.49 4.64
CA ASN A 350 9.84 -6.46 5.32
C ASN A 350 9.71 -6.35 6.85
N LEU A 351 8.47 -6.24 7.36
CA LEU A 351 8.14 -6.27 8.78
C LEU A 351 7.64 -7.66 9.19
N SER A 352 7.43 -7.89 10.49
CA SER A 352 6.87 -9.15 11.01
C SER A 352 5.37 -9.29 10.70
N TYR A 353 5.00 -9.36 9.42
CA TYR A 353 3.61 -9.40 8.94
C TYR A 353 2.82 -10.62 9.42
N ASP A 354 3.49 -11.69 9.87
CA ASP A 354 2.89 -12.91 10.41
C ASP A 354 2.64 -12.85 11.93
N ARG A 355 3.24 -11.87 12.63
CA ARG A 355 3.18 -11.77 14.10
C ARG A 355 2.68 -10.44 14.61
N ASP A 356 2.87 -9.36 13.86
CA ASP A 356 2.50 -8.02 14.25
C ASP A 356 1.03 -7.73 13.89
N PRO A 357 0.11 -7.57 14.87
CA PRO A 357 -1.30 -7.37 14.60
C PRO A 357 -1.61 -6.09 13.83
N TYR A 358 -0.79 -5.05 13.97
CA TYR A 358 -0.96 -3.80 13.22
C TYR A 358 -0.69 -4.05 11.73
N VAL A 359 0.44 -4.67 11.41
CA VAL A 359 0.84 -4.97 10.03
C VAL A 359 -0.17 -5.92 9.37
N GLN A 360 -0.57 -6.99 10.08
CA GLN A 360 -1.62 -7.91 9.62
C GLN A 360 -2.91 -7.20 9.27
N ARG A 361 -3.40 -6.34 10.17
CA ARG A 361 -4.63 -5.57 9.96
C ARG A 361 -4.50 -4.66 8.75
N ARG A 362 -3.38 -3.96 8.58
CA ARG A 362 -3.16 -3.07 7.43
C ARG A 362 -3.07 -3.82 6.10
N LEU A 363 -2.44 -4.99 6.06
CA LEU A 363 -2.41 -5.81 4.84
C LEU A 363 -3.80 -6.37 4.51
N LYS A 364 -4.56 -6.84 5.51
CA LYS A 364 -5.95 -7.27 5.33
C LYS A 364 -6.82 -6.12 4.81
N ASP A 365 -6.70 -4.94 5.41
CA ASP A 365 -7.38 -3.72 4.99
C ASP A 365 -7.09 -3.36 3.54
N ILE A 366 -5.82 -3.44 3.12
CA ILE A 366 -5.39 -3.18 1.74
C ILE A 366 -6.06 -4.16 0.77
N VAL A 367 -6.02 -5.46 1.07
CA VAL A 367 -6.65 -6.50 0.24
C VAL A 367 -8.15 -6.24 0.11
N THR A 368 -8.85 -6.02 1.23
CA THR A 368 -10.31 -5.80 1.25
C THR A 368 -10.71 -4.53 0.51
N VAL A 369 -9.95 -3.43 0.66
CA VAL A 369 -10.31 -2.13 0.08
C VAL A 369 -9.95 -2.05 -1.41
N TYR A 370 -8.76 -2.53 -1.80
CA TYR A 370 -8.21 -2.22 -3.12
C TYR A 370 -8.40 -3.32 -4.15
N LEU A 371 -8.53 -4.58 -3.74
CA LEU A 371 -8.79 -5.65 -4.70
C LEU A 371 -10.05 -5.41 -5.56
N PRO A 372 -11.19 -4.94 -5.02
CA PRO A 372 -12.37 -4.66 -5.85
C PRO A 372 -12.29 -3.33 -6.63
N LYS A 373 -11.30 -2.46 -6.34
CA LYS A 373 -11.21 -1.10 -6.91
C LYS A 373 -10.40 -1.02 -8.19
N PHE A 374 -9.60 -2.03 -8.51
CA PHE A 374 -8.80 -2.09 -9.72
C PHE A 374 -9.15 -3.33 -10.52
N SER A 375 -9.18 -3.20 -11.84
CA SER A 375 -9.47 -4.32 -12.72
C SER A 375 -8.31 -5.32 -12.72
N LEU A 376 -8.65 -6.61 -12.62
CA LEU A 376 -7.72 -7.70 -12.89
C LEU A 376 -7.69 -7.97 -14.41
N LYS A 377 -6.58 -8.51 -14.93
CA LYS A 377 -6.51 -8.84 -16.35
C LYS A 377 -7.51 -9.94 -16.69
N SER A 378 -8.49 -9.61 -17.52
CA SER A 378 -9.22 -10.59 -18.33
C SER A 378 -8.43 -10.84 -19.61
N ALA A 379 -8.50 -12.06 -20.16
CA ALA A 379 -7.79 -12.50 -21.36
C ALA A 379 -8.04 -11.65 -22.63
N VAL A 380 -8.93 -10.65 -22.56
CA VAL A 380 -9.42 -9.85 -23.70
C VAL A 380 -8.79 -8.44 -23.79
N SER A 381 -8.01 -7.98 -22.80
CA SER A 381 -7.45 -6.60 -22.83
C SER A 381 -5.93 -6.55 -23.01
N LEU A 382 -5.49 -5.95 -24.13
CA LEU A 382 -4.09 -5.65 -24.47
C LEU A 382 -3.51 -4.47 -23.68
N ALA A 383 -4.33 -3.69 -22.98
CA ALA A 383 -3.91 -2.48 -22.28
C ALA A 383 -4.51 -2.41 -20.87
N THR A 384 -3.90 -3.09 -19.91
CA THR A 384 -4.17 -2.81 -18.49
C THR A 384 -2.90 -2.92 -17.66
N ALA A 385 -2.63 -1.88 -16.88
CA ALA A 385 -1.64 -1.87 -15.82
C ALA A 385 -1.83 -3.09 -14.89
N VAL A 386 -0.74 -3.63 -14.37
CA VAL A 386 -0.80 -4.76 -13.42
C VAL A 386 -1.50 -4.30 -12.15
N HIS A 387 -2.48 -5.07 -11.68
CA HIS A 387 -3.18 -4.79 -10.43
C HIS A 387 -2.16 -4.59 -9.29
N PRO A 388 -2.25 -3.53 -8.45
CA PRO A 388 -1.18 -3.17 -7.51
C PRO A 388 -0.85 -4.28 -6.50
N VAL A 389 -1.86 -5.01 -6.00
CA VAL A 389 -1.64 -6.16 -5.10
C VAL A 389 -1.00 -7.36 -5.81
N VAL A 390 -1.21 -7.51 -7.13
CA VAL A 390 -0.49 -8.52 -7.93
C VAL A 390 0.95 -8.03 -8.15
N GLY A 391 1.13 -6.75 -8.44
CA GLY A 391 2.42 -6.10 -8.62
C GLY A 391 3.34 -6.20 -7.39
N SER A 392 2.78 -6.22 -6.18
CA SER A 392 3.58 -6.40 -4.96
C SER A 392 4.25 -7.77 -4.87
N LEU A 393 3.70 -8.80 -5.53
CA LEU A 393 4.21 -10.17 -5.54
C LEU A 393 5.24 -10.43 -6.66
N ARG A 394 5.70 -9.39 -7.36
CA ARG A 394 6.59 -9.49 -8.53
C ARG A 394 7.87 -10.31 -8.27
N SER A 395 8.43 -10.25 -7.07
CA SER A 395 9.60 -11.04 -6.69
C SER A 395 9.36 -12.55 -6.69
N THR A 396 8.10 -13.01 -6.65
CA THR A 396 7.73 -14.43 -6.71
C THR A 396 7.49 -14.96 -8.12
N PHE A 397 7.50 -14.08 -9.12
CA PHE A 397 7.19 -14.45 -10.51
C PHE A 397 8.40 -14.99 -11.28
N ILE A 398 9.60 -14.85 -10.72
CA ILE A 398 10.86 -15.33 -11.28
C ILE A 398 11.01 -16.85 -11.08
N GLN A 399 12.00 -17.44 -11.75
CA GLN A 399 12.22 -18.89 -11.73
C GLN A 399 12.68 -19.42 -10.36
N GLN A 400 13.51 -18.66 -9.65
CA GLN A 400 14.03 -19.00 -8.32
C GLN A 400 13.78 -17.82 -7.36
N PRO A 401 12.56 -17.68 -6.83
CA PRO A 401 12.26 -16.66 -5.84
C PRO A 401 12.85 -17.02 -4.48
N ASN A 402 13.13 -16.01 -3.66
CA ASN A 402 13.57 -16.24 -2.29
C ASN A 402 12.42 -16.75 -1.40
N GLU A 403 12.76 -17.50 -0.36
CA GLU A 403 11.77 -18.15 0.51
C GLU A 403 10.91 -17.13 1.29
N GLU A 404 11.48 -15.97 1.66
CA GLU A 404 10.73 -14.90 2.33
C GLU A 404 9.62 -14.32 1.44
N ALA A 405 9.88 -14.13 0.13
CA ALA A 405 8.85 -13.67 -0.80
C ALA A 405 7.78 -14.73 -1.04
N VAL A 406 8.14 -16.02 -1.08
CA VAL A 406 7.16 -17.12 -1.18
C VAL A 406 6.27 -17.18 0.06
N LYS A 407 6.84 -17.05 1.26
CA LYS A 407 6.07 -16.94 2.52
C LYS A 407 5.11 -15.74 2.51
N PHE A 408 5.58 -14.59 2.05
CA PHE A 408 4.74 -13.40 1.96
C PHE A 408 3.62 -13.56 0.91
N ARG A 409 3.90 -14.18 -0.24
CA ARG A 409 2.88 -14.56 -1.23
C ARG A 409 1.81 -15.45 -0.62
N HIS A 410 2.19 -16.53 0.07
CA HIS A 410 1.24 -17.41 0.75
C HIS A 410 0.39 -16.66 1.78
N PHE A 411 0.97 -15.73 2.53
CA PHE A 411 0.23 -14.86 3.44
C PHE A 411 -0.82 -14.00 2.71
N ILE A 412 -0.47 -13.36 1.59
CA ILE A 412 -1.42 -12.59 0.78
C ILE A 412 -2.51 -13.49 0.19
N LEU A 413 -2.17 -14.68 -0.31
CA LEU A 413 -3.14 -15.65 -0.80
C LEU A 413 -4.12 -16.08 0.30
N GLN A 414 -3.65 -16.33 1.52
CA GLN A 414 -4.51 -16.64 2.67
C GLN A 414 -5.44 -15.47 3.04
N LEU A 415 -4.97 -14.22 2.94
CA LEU A 415 -5.86 -13.05 3.12
C LEU A 415 -6.95 -13.02 2.04
N VAL A 416 -6.61 -13.30 0.78
CA VAL A 416 -7.60 -13.36 -0.31
C VAL A 416 -8.56 -14.51 -0.13
N ILE A 417 -8.08 -15.71 0.22
CA ILE A 417 -8.91 -16.89 0.49
C ILE A 417 -9.89 -16.61 1.63
N SER A 418 -9.39 -16.12 2.77
CA SER A 418 -10.23 -15.84 3.94
C SER A 418 -11.27 -14.75 3.68
N GLN A 419 -10.95 -13.75 2.84
CA GLN A 419 -11.85 -12.64 2.55
C GLN A 419 -12.87 -12.96 1.45
N TYR A 420 -12.46 -13.66 0.38
CA TYR A 420 -13.26 -13.81 -0.85
C TYR A 420 -13.68 -15.24 -1.17
N LEU A 421 -13.01 -16.25 -0.61
CA LEU A 421 -13.26 -17.66 -0.95
C LEU A 421 -13.74 -18.50 0.25
N ASN A 422 -13.86 -17.90 1.43
CA ASN A 422 -14.34 -18.59 2.61
C ASN A 422 -15.79 -19.06 2.44
N VAL A 423 -16.07 -20.28 2.89
CA VAL A 423 -17.41 -20.85 2.96
C VAL A 423 -17.98 -20.66 4.36
N GLN A 424 -19.12 -19.98 4.46
CA GLN A 424 -19.84 -19.81 5.71
C GLN A 424 -21.27 -20.33 5.54
N ALA A 425 -21.70 -21.21 6.44
CA ALA A 425 -23.03 -21.83 6.40
C ALA A 425 -23.37 -22.44 5.02
N MET A 426 -22.42 -23.17 4.42
CA MET A 426 -22.56 -23.81 3.10
C MET A 426 -22.81 -22.84 1.94
N LYS A 427 -22.48 -21.56 2.12
CA LYS A 427 -22.57 -20.53 1.08
C LYS A 427 -21.19 -19.94 0.81
N ILE A 428 -20.92 -19.71 -0.47
CA ILE A 428 -19.71 -19.04 -0.93
C ILE A 428 -19.94 -17.54 -0.90
N ASN A 429 -18.87 -16.78 -0.61
CA ASN A 429 -18.90 -15.32 -0.69
C ASN A 429 -19.32 -14.85 -2.10
N PRO A 430 -20.30 -13.93 -2.25
CA PRO A 430 -20.74 -13.41 -3.55
C PRO A 430 -19.64 -12.83 -4.44
N GLN A 431 -18.51 -12.41 -3.85
CA GLN A 431 -17.35 -11.87 -4.57
C GLN A 431 -16.27 -12.93 -4.88
N HIS A 432 -16.60 -14.23 -4.86
CA HIS A 432 -15.65 -15.31 -5.14
C HIS A 432 -14.93 -15.17 -6.49
N ASN A 433 -15.61 -14.63 -7.49
CA ASN A 433 -15.06 -14.36 -8.83
C ASN A 433 -13.80 -13.50 -8.75
N LEU A 434 -13.79 -12.50 -7.87
CA LEU A 434 -12.66 -11.60 -7.68
C LEU A 434 -11.47 -12.33 -7.05
N GLY A 435 -11.72 -13.18 -6.05
CA GLY A 435 -10.68 -13.99 -5.41
C GLY A 435 -9.99 -14.94 -6.39
N PHE A 436 -10.77 -15.70 -7.17
CA PHE A 436 -10.21 -16.61 -8.15
C PHE A 436 -9.56 -15.90 -9.34
N ALA A 437 -10.09 -14.76 -9.80
CA ALA A 437 -9.44 -13.95 -10.81
C ALA A 437 -8.06 -13.45 -10.36
N PHE A 438 -7.93 -13.06 -9.08
CA PHE A 438 -6.65 -12.64 -8.51
C PHE A 438 -5.64 -13.79 -8.48
N ILE A 439 -6.06 -14.95 -7.96
CA ILE A 439 -5.23 -16.16 -7.90
C ILE A 439 -4.79 -16.57 -9.30
N HIS A 440 -5.71 -16.54 -10.28
CA HIS A 440 -5.40 -16.85 -11.66
C HIS A 440 -4.34 -15.90 -12.24
N ASP A 441 -4.46 -14.57 -12.07
CA ASP A 441 -3.46 -13.60 -12.56
C ASP A 441 -2.08 -13.82 -11.89
N VAL A 442 -2.05 -14.16 -10.60
CA VAL A 442 -0.82 -14.51 -9.88
C VAL A 442 -0.18 -15.78 -10.45
N LEU A 443 -0.96 -16.84 -10.67
CA LEU A 443 -0.47 -18.11 -11.23
C LEU A 443 0.04 -17.94 -12.67
N GLN A 444 -0.67 -17.20 -13.52
CA GLN A 444 -0.28 -16.95 -14.91
C GLN A 444 1.06 -16.22 -15.02
N ARG A 445 1.41 -15.37 -14.05
CA ARG A 445 2.69 -14.66 -14.02
C ARG A 445 3.82 -15.45 -13.38
N THR A 446 3.51 -16.54 -12.68
CA THR A 446 4.51 -17.29 -11.93
C THR A 446 5.27 -18.23 -12.86
N SER A 447 6.59 -18.07 -12.93
CA SER A 447 7.45 -18.94 -13.76
C SER A 447 7.89 -20.21 -13.02
N SER A 448 8.05 -20.14 -11.70
CA SER A 448 8.50 -21.27 -10.88
C SER A 448 7.40 -22.34 -10.70
N LEU A 449 7.68 -23.57 -11.14
CA LEU A 449 6.79 -24.72 -10.90
C LEU A 449 6.76 -25.10 -9.41
N GLU A 450 7.88 -24.98 -8.70
CA GLU A 450 7.94 -25.26 -7.26
C GLU A 450 6.95 -24.37 -6.49
N VAL A 451 6.94 -23.06 -6.77
CA VAL A 451 6.00 -22.13 -6.13
C VAL A 451 4.55 -22.46 -6.48
N LYS A 452 4.25 -22.76 -7.75
CA LYS A 452 2.89 -23.18 -8.15
C LYS A 452 2.46 -24.47 -7.46
N GLY A 453 3.37 -25.42 -7.29
CA GLY A 453 3.10 -26.67 -6.57
C GLY A 453 2.79 -26.43 -5.09
N ARG A 454 3.53 -25.52 -4.44
CA ARG A 454 3.29 -25.13 -3.04
C ARG A 454 1.96 -24.37 -2.86
N ASP A 455 1.56 -23.55 -3.82
CA ASP A 455 0.26 -22.87 -3.80
C ASP A 455 -0.92 -23.86 -3.77
N LEU A 456 -0.77 -25.10 -4.27
CA LEU A 456 -1.82 -26.13 -4.22
C LEU A 456 -2.29 -26.41 -2.79
N ALA A 457 -1.38 -26.42 -1.81
CA ALA A 457 -1.72 -26.68 -0.41
C ALA A 457 -2.71 -25.64 0.14
N LEU A 458 -2.67 -24.40 -0.34
CA LEU A 458 -3.61 -23.35 0.04
C LEU A 458 -4.90 -23.38 -0.78
N LEU A 459 -4.80 -23.77 -2.05
CA LEU A 459 -5.87 -23.61 -3.03
C LEU A 459 -6.76 -24.83 -3.19
N LEU A 460 -6.29 -26.03 -2.80
CA LEU A 460 -7.03 -27.27 -3.02
C LEU A 460 -8.43 -27.18 -2.43
N ARG A 461 -8.55 -26.98 -1.11
CA ARG A 461 -9.85 -26.94 -0.44
C ARG A 461 -10.79 -25.85 -0.98
N PRO A 462 -10.37 -24.57 -1.11
CA PRO A 462 -11.21 -23.54 -1.73
C PRO A 462 -11.70 -23.91 -3.15
N CYS A 463 -10.86 -24.56 -3.97
CA CYS A 463 -11.27 -25.03 -5.29
C CYS A 463 -12.32 -26.15 -5.19
N LEU A 464 -12.12 -27.15 -4.33
CA LEU A 464 -13.06 -28.26 -4.15
C LEU A 464 -14.41 -27.78 -3.60
N GLU A 465 -14.38 -26.87 -2.63
CA GLU A 465 -15.58 -26.24 -2.05
C GLU A 465 -16.34 -25.43 -3.10
N HIS A 466 -15.63 -24.69 -3.96
CA HIS A 466 -16.24 -23.94 -5.06
C HIS A 466 -16.91 -24.86 -6.09
N LEU A 467 -16.20 -25.89 -6.55
CA LEU A 467 -16.73 -26.89 -7.48
C LEU A 467 -17.92 -27.70 -6.92
N LEU A 468 -18.05 -27.76 -5.59
CA LEU A 468 -19.17 -28.42 -4.92
C LEU A 468 -20.41 -27.52 -4.83
N LEU A 469 -20.22 -26.26 -4.39
CA LEU A 469 -21.30 -25.38 -3.95
C LEU A 469 -21.80 -24.43 -5.04
N VAL A 470 -21.02 -24.19 -6.09
CA VAL A 470 -21.39 -23.28 -7.20
C VAL A 470 -21.93 -24.07 -8.39
N ALA A 471 -22.93 -23.52 -9.06
CA ALA A 471 -23.54 -24.15 -10.22
C ALA A 471 -22.53 -24.30 -11.38
N HIS A 472 -22.58 -25.43 -12.10
CA HIS A 472 -21.67 -25.71 -13.22
C HIS A 472 -21.74 -24.69 -14.37
N SER A 473 -22.84 -23.94 -14.46
CA SER A 473 -23.03 -22.88 -15.45
C SER A 473 -22.38 -21.55 -15.06
N ASP A 474 -21.87 -21.42 -13.83
CA ASP A 474 -21.23 -20.18 -13.39
C ASP A 474 -19.89 -19.97 -14.13
N PRO A 475 -19.63 -18.77 -14.67
CA PRO A 475 -18.42 -18.51 -15.46
C PRO A 475 -17.12 -18.71 -14.67
N SER A 476 -17.15 -18.64 -13.34
CA SER A 476 -15.95 -18.85 -12.52
C SER A 476 -15.45 -20.28 -12.46
N ILE A 477 -16.30 -21.27 -12.76
CA ILE A 477 -15.92 -22.69 -12.76
C ILE A 477 -14.71 -22.93 -13.67
N SER A 478 -14.66 -22.30 -14.85
CA SER A 478 -13.53 -22.43 -15.76
C SER A 478 -12.23 -21.88 -15.16
N THR A 479 -12.30 -20.73 -14.47
CA THR A 479 -11.14 -20.12 -13.82
C THR A 479 -10.64 -21.00 -12.67
N VAL A 480 -11.55 -21.58 -11.87
CA VAL A 480 -11.22 -22.48 -10.76
C VAL A 480 -10.54 -23.75 -11.26
N ILE A 481 -11.08 -24.36 -12.33
CA ILE A 481 -10.47 -25.53 -12.95
C ILE A 481 -9.08 -25.19 -13.47
N GLY A 482 -8.90 -24.06 -14.16
CA GLY A 482 -7.60 -23.61 -14.65
C GLY A 482 -6.57 -23.39 -13.53
N CYS A 483 -6.99 -22.80 -12.41
CA CYS A 483 -6.13 -22.66 -11.22
C CYS A 483 -5.73 -24.02 -10.64
N LEU A 484 -6.69 -24.95 -10.48
CA LEU A 484 -6.44 -26.28 -9.92
C LEU A 484 -5.53 -27.11 -10.84
N GLN A 485 -5.73 -27.07 -12.15
CA GLN A 485 -4.87 -27.75 -13.13
C GLN A 485 -3.45 -27.20 -13.08
N ALA A 486 -3.27 -25.88 -13.13
CA ALA A 486 -1.95 -25.26 -13.14
C ALA A 486 -1.11 -25.58 -11.88
N THR A 487 -1.75 -25.68 -10.70
CA THR A 487 -1.04 -26.03 -9.47
C THR A 487 -0.86 -27.54 -9.30
N ALA A 488 -1.81 -28.37 -9.76
CA ALA A 488 -1.70 -29.83 -9.73
C ALA A 488 -0.59 -30.35 -10.67
N GLU A 489 -0.49 -29.83 -11.90
CA GLU A 489 0.58 -30.17 -12.84
C GLU A 489 1.97 -29.80 -12.27
N ALA A 490 2.06 -28.65 -11.62
CA ALA A 490 3.29 -28.20 -10.99
C ALA A 490 3.66 -29.04 -9.75
N TYR A 491 2.67 -29.38 -8.91
CA TYR A 491 2.84 -30.26 -7.75
C TYR A 491 3.28 -31.68 -8.14
N THR A 492 2.66 -32.26 -9.18
CA THR A 492 3.03 -33.60 -9.66
C THR A 492 4.45 -33.65 -10.22
N SER A 493 4.91 -32.54 -10.81
CA SER A 493 6.28 -32.40 -11.34
C SER A 493 7.34 -32.20 -10.25
N ASN A 494 6.98 -31.65 -9.09
CA ASN A 494 7.91 -31.38 -7.99
C ASN A 494 7.25 -31.62 -6.62
N ARG A 495 7.42 -32.83 -6.10
CA ARG A 495 6.78 -33.30 -4.86
C ARG A 495 7.65 -33.00 -3.64
N GLU A 496 7.30 -31.96 -2.91
CA GLU A 496 7.87 -31.66 -1.60
C GLU A 496 7.06 -32.33 -0.49
N GLU A 497 7.72 -33.04 0.43
CA GLU A 497 7.08 -33.86 1.48
C GLU A 497 6.07 -33.07 2.33
N GLN A 498 6.46 -31.88 2.80
CA GLN A 498 5.58 -31.02 3.60
C GLN A 498 4.31 -30.62 2.83
N THR A 499 4.46 -30.27 1.55
CA THR A 499 3.34 -29.90 0.69
C THR A 499 2.42 -31.11 0.45
N MET A 500 2.98 -32.32 0.29
CA MET A 500 2.18 -33.54 0.14
C MET A 500 1.27 -33.79 1.36
N THR A 501 1.81 -33.69 2.58
CA THR A 501 1.02 -33.88 3.80
C THR A 501 -0.13 -32.87 3.90
N GLN A 502 0.15 -31.59 3.62
CA GLN A 502 -0.88 -30.54 3.64
C GLN A 502 -1.98 -30.77 2.60
N VAL A 503 -1.61 -31.13 1.36
CA VAL A 503 -2.57 -31.44 0.29
C VAL A 503 -3.46 -32.62 0.66
N GLN A 504 -2.89 -33.66 1.28
CA GLN A 504 -3.65 -34.82 1.76
C GLN A 504 -4.61 -34.44 2.90
N ASP A 505 -4.16 -33.64 3.86
CA ASP A 505 -4.98 -33.16 4.98
C ASP A 505 -6.16 -32.33 4.49
N GLU A 506 -5.95 -31.40 3.55
CA GLU A 506 -7.01 -30.56 2.98
C GLU A 506 -8.06 -31.39 2.22
N CYS A 507 -7.63 -32.39 1.42
CA CYS A 507 -8.54 -33.33 0.78
C CYS A 507 -9.35 -34.14 1.81
N GLY A 508 -8.67 -34.66 2.84
CA GLY A 508 -9.28 -35.43 3.91
C GLY A 508 -10.30 -34.63 4.72
N GLN A 509 -10.03 -33.35 4.98
CA GLN A 509 -10.94 -32.42 5.65
C GLN A 509 -12.14 -32.08 4.78
N PHE A 510 -11.95 -31.85 3.47
CA PHE A 510 -13.05 -31.64 2.52
C PHE A 510 -14.03 -32.82 2.55
N VAL A 511 -13.51 -34.06 2.44
CA VAL A 511 -14.34 -35.27 2.51
C VAL A 511 -15.11 -35.36 3.83
N THR A 512 -14.44 -35.20 4.98
CA THR A 512 -15.12 -35.24 6.29
C THR A 512 -16.23 -34.20 6.39
N THR A 513 -15.95 -32.99 5.90
CA THR A 513 -16.86 -31.86 6.08
C THR A 513 -18.09 -32.01 5.21
N TYR A 514 -17.95 -32.36 3.93
CA TYR A 514 -19.04 -32.23 2.96
C TYR A 514 -19.76 -33.53 2.60
N LEU A 515 -19.14 -34.71 2.80
CA LEU A 515 -19.69 -35.98 2.32
C LEU A 515 -21.07 -36.31 2.92
N LYS A 516 -21.30 -35.92 4.18
CA LYS A 516 -22.60 -36.11 4.86
C LYS A 516 -23.71 -35.21 4.34
N TYR A 517 -23.36 -34.03 3.82
CA TYR A 517 -24.33 -33.05 3.32
C TYR A 517 -24.63 -33.24 1.83
N SER A 518 -23.62 -33.59 1.03
CA SER A 518 -23.75 -33.73 -0.43
C SER A 518 -22.88 -34.86 -0.96
N SER A 519 -23.28 -36.11 -0.68
CA SER A 519 -22.48 -37.29 -1.02
C SER A 519 -22.22 -37.42 -2.53
N SER A 520 -23.27 -37.27 -3.35
CA SER A 520 -23.16 -37.31 -4.81
C SER A 520 -22.33 -36.14 -5.36
N GLY A 521 -22.46 -34.94 -4.77
CA GLY A 521 -21.68 -33.77 -5.16
C GLY A 521 -20.19 -33.94 -4.87
N VAL A 522 -19.84 -34.46 -3.69
CA VAL A 522 -18.46 -34.74 -3.29
C VAL A 522 -17.83 -35.78 -4.21
N ILE A 523 -18.52 -36.88 -4.49
CA ILE A 523 -18.00 -37.92 -5.41
C ILE A 523 -17.72 -37.33 -6.79
N ARG A 524 -18.62 -36.49 -7.34
CA ARG A 524 -18.41 -35.83 -8.63
C ARG A 524 -17.20 -34.89 -8.65
N VAL A 525 -16.97 -34.16 -7.56
CA VAL A 525 -15.78 -33.30 -7.43
C VAL A 525 -14.50 -34.14 -7.34
N LEU A 526 -14.52 -35.22 -6.56
CA LEU A 526 -13.40 -36.14 -6.42
C LEU A 526 -13.11 -36.93 -7.70
N GLU A 527 -14.11 -37.20 -8.53
CA GLU A 527 -13.91 -37.81 -9.86
C GLU A 527 -13.02 -36.94 -10.75
N ARG A 528 -13.22 -35.62 -10.74
CA ARG A 528 -12.32 -34.69 -11.43
C ARG A 528 -10.94 -34.67 -10.79
N LEU A 529 -10.90 -34.67 -9.46
CA LEU A 529 -9.63 -34.69 -8.73
C LEU A 529 -8.84 -35.98 -8.97
N ALA A 530 -9.50 -37.11 -9.16
CA ALA A 530 -8.88 -38.41 -9.42
C ALA A 530 -8.08 -38.41 -10.74
N VAL A 531 -8.49 -37.60 -11.71
CA VAL A 531 -7.76 -37.42 -12.96
C VAL A 531 -6.50 -36.55 -12.76
N LEU A 532 -6.58 -35.52 -11.92
CA LEU A 532 -5.48 -34.57 -11.71
C LEU A 532 -4.46 -35.02 -10.66
N LEU A 533 -4.95 -35.62 -9.57
CA LEU A 533 -4.19 -35.99 -8.36
C LEU A 533 -4.68 -37.36 -7.83
N PRO A 534 -4.48 -38.45 -8.60
CA PRO A 534 -4.98 -39.79 -8.24
C PRO A 534 -4.47 -40.27 -6.88
N ASP A 535 -3.21 -39.98 -6.56
CA ASP A 535 -2.57 -40.35 -5.30
C ASP A 535 -3.21 -39.66 -4.08
N VAL A 536 -3.64 -38.40 -4.22
CA VAL A 536 -4.34 -37.67 -3.16
C VAL A 536 -5.73 -38.28 -2.92
N VAL A 537 -6.43 -38.69 -3.98
CA VAL A 537 -7.75 -39.33 -3.85
C VAL A 537 -7.64 -40.74 -3.27
N ILE A 538 -6.61 -41.52 -3.62
CA ILE A 538 -6.36 -42.85 -3.05
C ILE A 538 -6.30 -42.82 -1.53
N MET A 539 -5.74 -41.76 -0.94
CA MET A 539 -5.61 -41.64 0.52
C MET A 539 -6.95 -41.50 1.25
N VAL A 540 -8.00 -41.06 0.58
CA VAL A 540 -9.32 -40.82 1.20
C VAL A 540 -10.37 -41.89 0.86
N ILE A 541 -10.08 -42.86 -0.01
CA ILE A 541 -11.06 -43.87 -0.46
C ILE A 541 -11.66 -44.65 0.71
N GLN A 542 -10.83 -45.13 1.64
CA GLN A 542 -11.31 -45.93 2.76
C GLN A 542 -12.32 -45.13 3.62
N LYS A 543 -11.99 -43.86 3.87
CA LYS A 543 -12.81 -42.93 4.64
C LYS A 543 -14.14 -42.61 3.94
N ILE A 544 -14.13 -42.49 2.61
CA ILE A 544 -15.34 -42.30 1.80
C ILE A 544 -16.22 -43.55 1.89
N SER A 545 -15.64 -44.73 1.70
CA SER A 545 -16.35 -46.00 1.77
C SER A 545 -17.00 -46.24 3.13
N GLU A 546 -16.27 -46.02 4.22
CA GLU A 546 -16.79 -46.15 5.59
C GLU A 546 -17.93 -45.16 5.84
N SER A 547 -17.78 -43.91 5.40
CA SER A 547 -18.83 -42.89 5.54
C SER A 547 -20.06 -43.21 4.69
N LEU A 548 -19.88 -43.78 3.50
CA LEU A 548 -20.97 -44.18 2.62
C LEU A 548 -21.78 -45.32 3.23
N LEU A 549 -21.11 -46.33 3.80
CA LEU A 549 -21.75 -47.41 4.57
C LEU A 549 -22.52 -46.88 5.79
N ASP A 550 -21.96 -45.90 6.52
CA ASP A 550 -22.64 -45.26 7.65
C ASP A 550 -23.88 -44.47 7.21
N ILE A 551 -23.82 -43.77 6.07
CA ILE A 551 -24.97 -43.07 5.48
C ILE A 551 -26.06 -44.06 5.07
N GLU A 552 -25.70 -45.15 4.39
CA GLU A 552 -26.64 -46.22 4.01
C GLU A 552 -27.31 -46.84 5.24
N ARG A 553 -26.52 -47.19 6.27
CA ARG A 553 -27.01 -47.72 7.54
C ARG A 553 -27.99 -46.77 8.23
N LYS A 554 -27.67 -45.47 8.30
CA LYS A 554 -28.51 -44.46 8.96
C LYS A 554 -29.80 -44.14 8.21
N ARG A 555 -29.79 -44.23 6.88
CA ARG A 555 -31.00 -44.01 6.07
C ARG A 555 -31.96 -45.19 6.12
N GLY A 556 -31.48 -46.40 6.41
CA GLY A 556 -32.31 -47.61 6.51
C GLY A 556 -32.92 -48.06 5.17
N VAL A 557 -32.48 -47.48 4.05
CA VAL A 557 -33.00 -47.76 2.69
C VAL A 557 -32.22 -48.87 1.98
N GLY A 558 -31.29 -49.54 2.67
CA GLY A 558 -30.36 -50.49 2.07
C GLY A 558 -29.28 -49.80 1.24
N VAL A 559 -28.80 -50.50 0.20
CA VAL A 559 -27.70 -50.03 -0.66
C VAL A 559 -28.21 -48.92 -1.61
N ASP A 560 -27.57 -47.75 -1.56
CA ASP A 560 -27.88 -46.65 -2.49
C ASP A 560 -27.19 -46.92 -3.84
N GLN A 561 -27.87 -47.67 -4.71
CA GLN A 561 -27.32 -48.10 -6.01
C GLN A 561 -26.83 -46.94 -6.87
N LYS A 562 -27.53 -45.80 -6.83
CA LYS A 562 -27.14 -44.62 -7.61
C LYS A 562 -25.84 -44.04 -7.06
N LEU A 563 -25.75 -43.85 -5.75
CA LEU A 563 -24.54 -43.31 -5.12
C LEU A 563 -23.35 -44.27 -5.25
N ARG A 564 -23.56 -45.58 -5.05
CA ARG A 564 -22.56 -46.63 -5.28
C ARG A 564 -22.04 -46.63 -6.71
N SER A 565 -22.93 -46.52 -7.70
CA SER A 565 -22.53 -46.50 -9.11
C SER A 565 -21.62 -45.31 -9.45
N GLN A 566 -21.92 -44.13 -8.91
CA GLN A 566 -21.09 -42.93 -9.06
C GLN A 566 -19.73 -43.12 -8.37
N TYR A 567 -19.73 -43.68 -7.16
CA TYR A 567 -18.50 -43.95 -6.44
C TYR A 567 -17.62 -44.98 -7.16
N TYR A 568 -18.21 -46.04 -7.72
CA TYR A 568 -17.48 -47.03 -8.51
C TYR A 568 -16.91 -46.45 -9.81
N GLN A 569 -17.59 -45.50 -10.45
CA GLN A 569 -17.04 -44.78 -11.61
C GLN A 569 -15.78 -44.00 -11.21
N MET A 570 -15.84 -43.28 -10.09
CA MET A 570 -14.68 -42.58 -9.54
C MET A 570 -13.53 -43.54 -9.19
N LEU A 571 -13.81 -44.66 -8.51
CA LEU A 571 -12.78 -45.64 -8.14
C LEU A 571 -12.10 -46.27 -9.37
N LYS A 572 -12.80 -46.48 -10.48
CA LYS A 572 -12.20 -47.00 -11.72
C LYS A 572 -11.09 -46.10 -12.27
N LEU A 573 -11.12 -44.80 -11.99
CA LEU A 573 -10.07 -43.86 -12.38
C LEU A 573 -8.76 -44.05 -11.60
N LEU A 574 -8.79 -44.79 -10.48
CA LEU A 574 -7.67 -44.98 -9.56
C LEU A 574 -6.90 -46.30 -9.76
N GLY A 575 -7.19 -47.04 -10.85
CA GLY A 575 -6.52 -48.29 -11.18
C GLY A 575 -6.70 -49.38 -10.11
N ASP A 576 -5.63 -50.13 -9.82
CA ASP A 576 -5.66 -51.31 -8.93
C ASP A 576 -6.17 -51.01 -7.52
N ARG A 577 -5.83 -49.84 -6.96
CA ARG A 577 -6.30 -49.42 -5.62
C ARG A 577 -7.80 -49.21 -5.60
N GLY A 578 -8.35 -48.68 -6.69
CA GLY A 578 -9.80 -48.55 -6.85
C GLY A 578 -10.51 -49.88 -7.05
N ALA A 579 -9.93 -50.78 -7.86
CA ALA A 579 -10.48 -52.12 -8.10
C ALA A 579 -10.58 -52.95 -6.80
N ALA A 580 -9.51 -52.94 -5.99
CA ALA A 580 -9.49 -53.60 -4.69
C ALA A 580 -10.59 -53.07 -3.74
N GLU A 581 -10.82 -51.76 -3.74
CA GLU A 581 -11.85 -51.16 -2.89
C GLU A 581 -13.28 -51.48 -3.36
N ILE A 582 -13.49 -51.62 -4.68
CA ILE A 582 -14.76 -52.10 -5.25
C ILE A 582 -15.07 -53.53 -4.78
N GLU A 583 -14.10 -54.44 -4.87
CA GLU A 583 -14.23 -55.82 -4.42
C GLU A 583 -14.53 -55.91 -2.92
N ARG A 584 -13.84 -55.09 -2.11
CA ARG A 584 -14.10 -54.96 -0.67
C ARG A 584 -15.54 -54.53 -0.38
N LEU A 585 -16.08 -53.58 -1.15
CA LEU A 585 -17.45 -53.09 -0.95
C LEU A 585 -18.52 -54.06 -1.45
N GLN A 586 -18.23 -54.84 -2.49
CA GLN A 586 -19.15 -55.86 -3.03
C GLN A 586 -19.25 -57.07 -2.09
N SER A 587 -18.13 -57.49 -1.49
CA SER A 587 -18.13 -58.57 -0.49
C SER A 587 -18.93 -58.21 0.77
N HIS A 588 -18.93 -56.93 1.19
CA HIS A 588 -19.75 -56.47 2.32
C HIS A 588 -21.27 -56.46 2.03
N THR A 589 -21.68 -56.29 0.77
CA THR A 589 -23.10 -56.34 0.37
C THR A 589 -23.65 -57.75 0.20
N GLY A 590 -22.79 -58.77 0.14
CA GLY A 590 -23.18 -60.18 0.04
C GLY A 590 -23.45 -60.87 1.39
N LEU A 591 -23.31 -60.16 2.51
CA LEU A 591 -23.38 -60.70 3.88
C LEU A 591 -24.54 -60.13 4.73
N SER A 592 -25.51 -59.42 4.13
CA SER A 592 -26.68 -58.86 4.85
C SER A 592 -27.96 -59.62 4.57
#